data_AF-A0A4G3SI41-F1
#
_entry.id   AF-A0A4G3SI41-F1
#
_cell.length_a   1.000
_cell.length_b   1.000
_cell.length_c   1.000
_cell.angle_alpha   90.00
_cell.angle_beta   90.00
_cell.angle_gamma   90.00
#
_symmetry.space_group_name_H-M   'P 1'
#
loop_
_entity.id
_entity.type
_entity.pdbx_description
1 polymer ?
#
loop_
_entity_poly.entity_id
_entity_poly.type
_entity_poly.pdbx_seq_one_letter_code
_entity_poly.pdbx_strand_id
1 'polypeptide(L)' 'MDLEQQKIISPVEEFTFEIDSEWKHKLLNSLDDIGITLQYEELIAAYEKQRPAYWQD' A
#
# COMPACT_ATOMS: atom_id res chain seq x y z
N MET A 1 -6.19 -16.10 10.97
CA MET A 1 -5.30 -14.95 11.28
C MET A 1 -6.10 -13.69 11.02
N ASP A 2 -6.09 -12.77 11.95
CA ASP A 2 -6.68 -11.44 11.83
C ASP A 2 -5.54 -10.42 11.83
N LEU A 3 -5.28 -9.81 10.67
CA LEU A 3 -4.21 -8.84 10.51
C LEU A 3 -4.57 -7.46 11.07
N GLU A 4 -5.85 -7.09 11.05
CA GLU A 4 -6.33 -5.81 11.56
C GLU A 4 -6.12 -5.73 13.07
N GLN A 5 -6.47 -6.79 13.78
CA GLN A 5 -6.25 -6.95 15.22
C GLN A 5 -4.86 -7.48 15.57
N GLN A 6 -4.06 -7.89 14.59
CA GLN A 6 -2.75 -8.55 14.76
C GLN A 6 -2.81 -9.77 15.69
N LYS A 7 -3.74 -10.68 15.39
CA LYS A 7 -3.99 -11.91 16.13
C LYS A 7 -3.91 -13.16 15.26
N ILE A 8 -3.33 -14.21 15.82
CA ILE A 8 -3.45 -15.58 15.30
C ILE A 8 -4.46 -16.30 16.20
N ILE A 9 -5.63 -16.59 15.64
CA ILE A 9 -6.71 -17.29 16.34
C ILE A 9 -6.64 -18.78 15.95
N SER A 10 -6.49 -19.64 16.95
CA SER A 10 -6.57 -21.10 16.81
C SER A 10 -7.74 -21.65 17.65
N PRO A 11 -8.16 -22.91 17.46
CA PRO A 11 -9.22 -23.50 18.28
C PRO A 11 -8.90 -23.61 19.77
N VAL A 12 -7.62 -23.50 20.15
CA VAL A 12 -7.13 -23.71 21.52
C VAL A 12 -6.67 -22.42 22.19
N GLU A 13 -6.15 -21.47 21.43
CA GLU A 13 -5.56 -20.23 21.96
C GLU A 13 -5.50 -19.10 20.92
N GLU A 14 -5.48 -17.85 21.40
CA GLU A 14 -5.19 -16.64 20.63
C GLU A 14 -3.78 -16.11 20.94
N PHE A 15 -3.03 -15.76 19.90
CA PHE A 15 -1.71 -15.15 20.02
C PHE A 15 -1.70 -13.77 19.39
N THR A 16 -1.12 -12.78 20.08
CA THR A 16 -0.84 -11.47 19.49
C THR A 16 0.51 -11.48 18.80
N PHE A 17 0.62 -10.77 17.68
CA PHE A 17 1.89 -10.51 17.02
C PHE A 17 2.04 -9.02 16.73
N GLU A 18 3.26 -8.61 16.42
CA GLU A 18 3.56 -7.25 15.97
C GLU A 18 4.12 -7.31 14.55
N ILE A 19 3.71 -6.34 13.74
CA ILE A 19 4.26 -6.09 12.42
C ILE A 19 4.43 -4.59 12.24
N ASP A 20 5.42 -4.22 11.43
CA ASP A 20 5.62 -2.83 11.04
C ASP A 20 4.35 -2.22 10.42
N SER A 21 4.07 -0.96 10.75
CA SER A 21 2.82 -0.29 10.37
C SER A 21 2.69 -0.07 8.86
N GLU A 22 3.80 0.17 8.16
CA GLU A 22 3.79 0.32 6.70
C GLU A 22 3.43 -1.01 6.05
N TRP A 23 4.05 -2.11 6.51
CA TRP A 23 3.73 -3.45 6.04
C TRP A 23 2.28 -3.85 6.33
N LYS A 24 1.77 -3.53 7.52
CA LYS A 24 0.35 -3.73 7.86
C LYS A 24 -0.56 -2.97 6.91
N HIS A 25 -0.27 -1.68 6.64
CA HIS A 25 -1.05 -0.86 5.73
C HIS A 25 -1.05 -1.43 4.31
N LYS A 26 0.14 -1.81 3.79
CA LYS A 26 0.27 -2.43 2.47
C LYS A 26 -0.55 -3.72 2.35
N LEU A 27 -0.42 -4.62 3.31
CA LEU A 27 -1.12 -5.91 3.31
C LEU A 27 -2.64 -5.76 3.46
N LEU A 28 -3.11 -4.84 4.31
CA LEU A 28 -4.55 -4.60 4.50
C LEU A 28 -5.21 -3.99 3.26
N ASN A 29 -4.51 -3.10 2.55
CA ASN A 29 -5.03 -2.41 1.36
C ASN A 29 -4.66 -3.11 0.05
N SER A 30 -4.04 -4.29 0.10
CA SER A 30 -3.52 -5.01 -1.07
C SER A 30 -2.59 -4.15 -1.94
N LEU A 31 -1.79 -3.29 -1.30
CA LEU A 31 -0.87 -2.38 -1.98
C LEU A 31 0.47 -3.05 -2.21
N ASP A 32 0.90 -3.05 -3.47
CA ASP A 32 2.28 -3.23 -3.89
C ASP A 32 2.87 -1.87 -4.30
N ASP A 33 4.12 -1.86 -4.76
CA ASP A 33 4.78 -0.61 -5.14
C ASP A 33 4.10 0.08 -6.34
N ILE A 34 3.46 -0.70 -7.24
CA ILE A 34 2.64 -0.17 -8.33
C ILE A 34 1.37 0.48 -7.78
N GLY A 35 0.64 -0.22 -6.91
CA GLY A 35 -0.57 0.28 -6.25
C GLY A 35 -0.31 1.55 -5.46
N ILE A 36 0.82 1.65 -4.77
CA ILE A 36 1.26 2.88 -4.10
C ILE A 36 1.48 3.98 -5.13
N THR A 37 2.16 3.69 -6.24
CA THR A 37 2.40 4.68 -7.31
C THR A 37 1.08 5.19 -7.90
N LEU A 38 0.10 4.31 -8.09
CA LEU A 38 -1.21 4.65 -8.64
C LEU A 38 -2.05 5.53 -7.71
N GLN A 39 -1.80 5.54 -6.40
CA GLN A 39 -2.44 6.50 -5.50
C GLN A 39 -2.10 7.96 -5.84
N TYR A 40 -1.03 8.20 -6.60
CA TYR A 40 -0.58 9.52 -7.04
C TYR A 40 -0.94 9.83 -8.50
N GLU A 41 -1.84 9.07 -9.13
CA GLU A 41 -2.19 9.19 -10.56
C GLU A 41 -2.50 10.65 -10.97
N GLU A 42 -3.30 11.38 -10.20
CA GLU A 42 -3.64 12.77 -10.52
C GLU A 42 -2.42 13.70 -10.48
N LEU A 43 -1.51 13.50 -9.52
CA LEU A 43 -0.29 14.29 -9.38
C LEU A 43 0.70 13.96 -10.49
N ILE A 44 0.82 12.68 -10.85
CA ILE A 44 1.60 12.22 -11.99
C ILE A 44 1.07 12.87 -13.27
N ALA A 45 -0.23 12.79 -13.52
CA ALA A 45 -0.85 13.40 -14.70
C ALA A 45 -0.69 14.93 -14.74
N ALA A 46 -0.80 15.61 -13.60
CA ALA A 46 -0.59 17.05 -13.50
C ALA A 46 0.87 17.43 -13.81
N TYR A 47 1.83 16.67 -13.30
CA TYR A 47 3.25 16.84 -13.60
C TYR A 47 3.55 16.57 -15.08
N GLU A 48 3.01 15.49 -15.65
CA GLU A 48 3.22 15.12 -17.04
C GLU A 48 2.70 16.17 -18.03
N LYS A 49 1.56 16.80 -17.73
CA LYS A 49 1.03 17.94 -18.51
C LYS A 49 1.97 19.14 -18.55
N GLN A 50 2.84 19.30 -17.55
CA GLN A 50 3.80 20.41 -17.46
C GLN A 50 5.16 20.08 -18.11
N ARG A 51 5.37 18.84 -18.59
CA ARG A 51 6.63 18.45 -19.22
C ARG A 51 6.83 19.22 -20.55
N PRO A 52 8.02 19.79 -20.81
CA PRO A 52 8.34 20.40 -22.08
C PRO A 52 8.08 19.48 -23.27
N ALA A 53 7.66 20.05 -24.41
CA ALA A 53 7.24 19.30 -25.60
C ALA A 53 8.33 18.35 -26.15
N TYR A 54 9.62 18.66 -25.95
CA TYR A 54 10.73 17.81 -26.38
C TYR A 54 10.95 16.54 -25.54
N TRP A 55 10.14 16.33 -24.49
CA TRP A 55 10.13 15.10 -23.67
C TRP A 55 8.83 14.30 -23.84
N GLN A 56 8.00 14.65 -24.83
CA GLN A 56 6.70 14.02 -25.08
C GLN A 56 6.71 13.02 -26.25
N ASP A 57 7.88 12.73 -26.83
CA ASP A 57 8.08 11.73 -27.89
C ASP A 57 8.02 10.28 -27.36
#